data_AF-A0A6J7ZXD2-F1
#
_entry.id   AF-A0A6J7ZXD2-F1
#
_cell.length_a   1.000
_cell.length_b   1.000
_cell.length_c   1.000
_cell.angle_alpha   90.00
_cell.angle_beta   90.00
_cell.angle_gamma   90.00
#
_symmetry.space_group_name_H-M   'P 1'
#
loop_
_entity.id
_entity.type
_entity.pdbx_description
1 polymer ?
#
loop_
_entity_poly.entity_id
_entity_poly.type
_entity_poly.pdbx_seq_one_letter_code
_entity_poly.pdbx_strand_id
1 'polypeptide(L)'
;MTAFEEMAVMPELGQAVEEMDWSLPTDVQSEAIPMILGGGDVLMAAETGSGKTGKVLVAHPPDSVSLKDLKGKGKLLTKAHGGGGKWKMNVYDRGDAMAIDPEGSLCQARDPQGWHGTRSNKAVTGKGKYYYEAEVTDEGLCRVGWSTDKASLDLGTDKFGYGFGGTGKKSYGRQFDSYGEAYGMNDVIGCYLDLENGDIKWSKNGVDLGKAYTIPQHLRTERFFAAVVLKNAEMSFNFGGHPFKFPPQKGTYVGLNQAPQKDVIESRIMGSGAVNAKPAPNAPQAIIIEPSRELAEQTFTQIQKFKVHLSNPSIRELLIIGGVNVKEQVDVLQKGVDIVVGTPGRLEDLISTGKLTLHQVRFFVLDEAERLMYFPTWIDLKGADAVPETVHHVIKNIGCNSIQIQPIASMKTRILWKC
;
A
#
# COMPACT_ATOMS: atom_id res chain seq x y z
N MET A 1 27.27 -14.72 -16.87
CA MET A 1 25.82 -14.68 -16.61
C MET A 1 25.63 -15.47 -15.34
N THR A 2 25.37 -14.79 -14.23
CA THR A 2 25.17 -15.47 -12.94
C THR A 2 23.75 -16.01 -12.86
N ALA A 3 23.53 -17.07 -12.09
CA ALA A 3 22.18 -17.58 -11.82
C ALA A 3 21.26 -16.51 -11.18
N PHE A 4 21.82 -15.45 -10.59
CA PHE A 4 21.08 -14.33 -10.03
C PHE A 4 20.54 -13.35 -11.08
N GLU A 5 21.23 -13.15 -12.20
CA GLU A 5 20.73 -12.30 -13.31
C GLU A 5 19.47 -12.89 -13.96
N GLU A 6 19.31 -14.22 -13.96
CA GLU A 6 18.11 -14.90 -14.46
C GLU A 6 16.87 -14.66 -13.57
N MET A 7 17.08 -14.25 -12.31
CA MET A 7 16.02 -13.90 -11.35
C MET A 7 15.65 -12.41 -11.35
N ALA A 8 16.03 -11.66 -12.39
CA ALA A 8 15.80 -10.22 -12.55
C ALA A 8 16.50 -9.32 -11.51
N VAL A 9 17.58 -9.82 -10.89
CA VAL A 9 18.50 -9.02 -10.08
C VAL A 9 19.29 -8.07 -10.98
N MET A 10 19.56 -6.85 -10.49
CA MET A 10 20.34 -5.86 -11.23
C MET A 10 21.78 -6.35 -11.51
N PRO A 11 22.35 -6.12 -12.70
CA PRO A 11 23.71 -6.54 -13.05
C PRO A 11 24.77 -6.03 -12.06
N GLU A 12 24.57 -4.84 -11.49
CA GLU A 12 25.43 -4.22 -10.49
C GLU A 12 25.45 -5.02 -9.18
N LEU A 13 24.29 -5.57 -8.78
CA LEU A 13 24.21 -6.48 -7.64
C LEU A 13 24.75 -7.87 -7.99
N GLY A 14 24.62 -8.30 -9.25
CA GLY A 14 25.24 -9.53 -9.76
C GLY A 14 26.76 -9.54 -9.59
N GLN A 15 27.44 -8.41 -9.83
CA GLN A 15 28.88 -8.28 -9.60
C GLN A 15 29.25 -8.38 -8.11
N ALA A 16 28.48 -7.73 -7.23
CA ALA A 16 28.69 -7.82 -5.79
C ALA A 16 28.55 -9.27 -5.28
N VAL A 17 27.59 -10.00 -5.84
CA VAL A 17 27.36 -11.43 -5.55
C VAL A 17 28.54 -12.29 -6.04
N GLU A 18 29.09 -12.03 -7.24
CA GLU A 18 30.30 -12.72 -7.73
C GLU A 18 31.52 -12.45 -6.84
N GLU A 19 31.75 -11.21 -6.42
CA GLU A 19 32.87 -10.84 -5.53
C GLU A 19 32.73 -11.40 -4.10
N MET A 20 31.50 -11.74 -3.70
CA MET A 20 31.20 -12.44 -2.45
C MET A 20 31.34 -13.97 -2.56
N ASP A 21 31.77 -14.49 -3.72
CA ASP A 21 31.83 -15.92 -4.06
C ASP A 21 30.47 -16.63 -3.99
N TRP A 22 29.37 -15.89 -4.18
CA TRP A 22 28.00 -16.45 -4.22
C TRP A 22 27.67 -16.96 -5.63
N SER A 23 28.23 -18.11 -5.98
CA SER A 23 28.12 -18.68 -7.33
C SER A 23 26.69 -19.09 -7.72
N LEU A 24 25.90 -19.60 -6.78
CA LEU A 24 24.53 -20.05 -7.00
C LEU A 24 23.63 -19.56 -5.86
N PRO A 25 22.37 -19.15 -6.16
CA PRO A 25 21.40 -18.89 -5.12
C PRO A 25 21.11 -20.16 -4.34
N THR A 26 21.01 -20.03 -3.03
CA THR A 26 20.48 -21.09 -2.17
C THR A 26 19.01 -21.37 -2.53
N ASP A 27 18.47 -22.53 -2.16
CA ASP A 27 17.06 -22.87 -2.42
C ASP A 27 16.11 -21.80 -1.86
N VAL A 28 16.41 -21.32 -0.65
CA VAL A 28 15.70 -20.24 0.05
C VAL A 28 15.90 -18.86 -0.56
N GLN A 29 16.87 -18.67 -1.45
CA GLN A 29 17.02 -17.44 -2.23
C GLN A 29 16.31 -17.56 -3.58
N SER A 30 16.28 -18.75 -4.18
CA SER A 30 15.69 -18.99 -5.49
C SER A 30 14.17 -18.86 -5.49
N GLU A 31 13.50 -19.19 -4.38
CA GLU A 31 12.04 -19.24 -4.33
C GLU A 31 11.33 -17.88 -4.10
N ALA A 32 11.23 -17.37 -2.89
CA ALA A 32 12.00 -16.28 -2.36
C ALA A 32 12.19 -14.98 -3.19
N ILE A 33 13.30 -14.81 -3.93
CA ILE A 33 13.65 -13.54 -4.60
C ILE A 33 12.57 -13.15 -5.62
N PRO A 34 12.11 -14.06 -6.51
CA PRO A 34 11.01 -13.77 -7.43
C PRO A 34 9.73 -13.29 -6.73
N MET A 35 9.39 -13.86 -5.56
CA MET A 35 8.21 -13.45 -4.81
C MET A 35 8.32 -12.03 -4.23
N ILE A 36 9.50 -11.65 -3.72
CA ILE A 36 9.75 -10.28 -3.24
C ILE A 36 9.73 -9.28 -4.40
N LEU A 37 10.42 -9.60 -5.50
CA LEU A 37 10.48 -8.73 -6.69
C LEU A 37 9.10 -8.58 -7.36
N GLY A 38 8.23 -9.58 -7.23
CA GLY A 38 6.83 -9.52 -7.65
C GLY A 38 5.93 -8.67 -6.74
N GLY A 39 6.47 -8.10 -5.64
CA GLY A 39 5.72 -7.26 -4.71
C GLY A 39 4.90 -8.02 -3.67
N GLY A 40 5.18 -9.31 -3.44
CA GLY A 40 4.50 -10.12 -2.44
C GLY A 40 5.16 -10.08 -1.05
N ASP A 41 4.36 -10.30 -0.01
CA ASP A 41 4.83 -10.48 1.37
C ASP A 41 5.33 -11.92 1.58
N VAL A 42 6.51 -12.07 2.19
CA VAL A 42 7.18 -13.37 2.30
C VAL A 42 7.65 -13.63 3.73
N LEU A 43 7.19 -14.74 4.32
CA LEU A 43 7.78 -15.35 5.50
C LEU A 43 8.60 -16.57 5.12
N MET A 44 9.81 -16.69 5.65
CA MET A 44 10.71 -17.81 5.36
C MET A 44 11.28 -18.38 6.66
N ALA A 45 11.32 -19.71 6.71
CA ALA A 45 12.07 -20.46 7.70
C ALA A 45 13.06 -21.38 6.98
N ALA A 46 14.30 -21.46 7.47
CA ALA A 46 15.38 -22.33 6.97
C ALA A 46 16.47 -22.48 8.04
N GLU A 47 17.49 -23.31 7.82
CA GLU A 47 18.61 -23.46 8.76
C GLU A 47 19.52 -22.21 8.81
N THR A 48 20.13 -21.94 9.97
CA THR A 48 21.13 -20.87 10.13
C THR A 48 22.31 -21.09 9.19
N GLY A 49 22.76 -20.03 8.50
CA GLY A 49 23.83 -20.13 7.50
C GLY A 49 23.35 -20.41 6.06
N SER A 50 22.04 -20.59 5.82
CA SER A 50 21.47 -20.85 4.49
C SER A 50 21.32 -19.60 3.59
N GLY A 51 21.96 -18.47 3.92
CA GLY A 51 21.91 -17.25 3.08
C GLY A 51 20.66 -16.37 3.21
N LYS A 52 19.80 -16.57 4.23
CA LYS A 52 18.56 -15.80 4.45
C LYS A 52 18.77 -14.28 4.46
N THR A 53 19.76 -13.79 5.19
CA THR A 53 20.08 -12.36 5.32
C THR A 53 20.61 -11.78 4.01
N GLY A 54 21.31 -12.59 3.19
CA GLY A 54 21.79 -12.18 1.87
C GLY A 54 20.68 -11.92 0.85
N LYS A 55 19.55 -12.63 0.98
CA LYS A 55 18.38 -12.45 0.12
C LYS A 55 17.79 -11.05 0.20
N VAL A 56 17.72 -10.51 1.43
CA VAL A 56 17.15 -9.19 1.73
C VAL A 56 17.88 -8.07 1.00
N LEU A 57 19.19 -8.27 0.79
CA LEU A 57 20.10 -7.30 0.18
C LEU A 57 20.07 -7.34 -1.34
N VAL A 58 19.87 -8.53 -1.91
CA VAL A 58 19.77 -8.75 -3.36
C VAL A 58 18.38 -8.38 -3.89
N ALA A 59 17.34 -8.45 -3.05
CA ALA A 59 15.96 -8.15 -3.41
C ALA A 59 15.56 -6.66 -3.23
N HIS A 60 16.53 -5.76 -3.06
CA HIS A 60 16.28 -4.32 -3.07
C HIS A 60 16.40 -3.78 -4.50
N PRO A 61 15.30 -3.49 -5.21
CA PRO A 61 15.39 -2.79 -6.48
C PRO A 61 15.49 -1.28 -6.24
N PRO A 62 16.59 -0.60 -6.61
CA PRO A 62 16.47 0.76 -7.07
C PRO A 62 15.79 0.68 -8.45
N ASP A 63 14.47 0.90 -8.48
CA ASP A 63 13.69 1.20 -9.70
C ASP A 63 13.44 0.09 -10.76
N SER A 64 13.53 -1.21 -10.45
CA SER A 64 13.23 -2.28 -11.45
C SER A 64 11.75 -2.65 -11.61
N VAL A 65 10.82 -1.70 -11.45
CA VAL A 65 9.54 -1.70 -12.18
C VAL A 65 9.60 -0.80 -13.43
N SER A 66 10.70 -0.08 -13.69
CA SER A 66 10.72 0.94 -14.75
C SER A 66 11.76 0.81 -15.86
N LEU A 67 12.60 -0.24 -15.92
CA LEU A 67 13.69 -0.31 -16.91
C LEU A 67 13.40 -1.05 -18.23
N LYS A 68 12.18 -1.57 -18.43
CA LYS A 68 11.73 -2.00 -19.78
C LYS A 68 11.07 -0.90 -20.61
N ASP A 69 10.69 0.23 -20.01
CA ASP A 69 10.11 1.39 -20.72
C ASP A 69 11.13 2.47 -21.12
N LEU A 70 12.39 2.34 -20.69
CA LEU A 70 13.41 3.39 -20.81
C LEU A 70 14.39 3.27 -22.00
N LYS A 71 14.23 2.29 -22.90
CA LYS A 71 15.04 2.19 -24.14
C LYS A 71 14.23 2.38 -25.43
N GLY A 72 13.21 3.24 -25.41
CA GLY A 72 12.63 3.85 -26.61
C GLY A 72 13.13 5.27 -26.78
N LYS A 73 14.17 5.49 -27.60
CA LYS A 73 14.71 6.81 -27.93
C LYS A 73 13.60 7.80 -28.27
N GLY A 74 13.66 8.97 -27.62
CA GLY A 74 12.77 10.09 -27.88
C GLY A 74 12.66 10.43 -29.37
N LYS A 75 11.43 10.34 -29.87
CA LYS A 75 10.91 11.33 -30.80
C LYS A 75 9.77 12.04 -30.10
N LEU A 76 10.01 13.33 -29.83
CA LEU A 76 8.97 14.32 -29.61
C LEU A 76 7.91 14.15 -30.71
N LEU A 77 6.79 13.55 -30.35
CA LEU A 77 5.55 13.66 -31.10
C LEU A 77 4.56 14.36 -30.20
N THR A 78 4.48 15.67 -30.39
CA THR A 78 3.26 16.44 -30.20
C THR A 78 2.13 15.77 -31.00
N LYS A 79 1.44 14.81 -30.38
CA LYS A 79 0.07 14.46 -30.71
C LYS A 79 -0.63 14.03 -29.44
N ALA A 80 -1.53 14.90 -28.99
CA ALA A 80 -2.67 14.52 -28.17
C ALA A 80 -3.31 13.24 -28.76
N HIS A 81 -3.24 12.15 -28.02
CA HIS A 81 -4.02 10.94 -28.26
C HIS A 81 -4.79 10.65 -26.97
N GLY A 82 -6.12 10.68 -27.05
CA GLY A 82 -6.98 10.35 -25.94
C GLY A 82 -7.08 8.85 -25.68
N GLY A 83 -7.33 8.49 -24.41
CA GLY A 83 -8.09 7.30 -24.00
C GLY A 83 -7.25 6.07 -23.62
N GLY A 84 -7.41 5.58 -22.39
CA GLY A 84 -7.12 4.16 -22.11
C GLY A 84 -6.67 3.70 -20.73
N GLY A 85 -6.49 4.53 -19.70
CA GLY A 85 -6.11 4.01 -18.37
C GLY A 85 -7.24 3.25 -17.64
N LYS A 86 -6.95 2.14 -16.94
CA LYS A 86 -7.90 1.41 -16.08
C LYS A 86 -8.40 2.32 -14.93
N TRP A 87 -9.68 2.23 -14.57
CA TRP A 87 -10.23 2.89 -13.38
C TRP A 87 -9.69 2.22 -12.11
N LYS A 88 -9.16 3.01 -11.18
CA LYS A 88 -8.62 2.54 -9.91
C LYS A 88 -8.58 3.64 -8.86
N MET A 89 -8.40 3.27 -7.60
CA MET A 89 -8.11 4.19 -6.51
C MET A 89 -6.72 4.82 -6.68
N ASN A 90 -6.60 6.09 -6.33
CA ASN A 90 -5.42 6.89 -6.64
C ASN A 90 -4.40 6.85 -5.48
N VAL A 91 -3.29 6.15 -5.71
CA VAL A 91 -2.16 6.03 -4.77
C VAL A 91 -1.52 7.37 -4.40
N TYR A 92 -1.70 8.40 -5.23
CA TYR A 92 -1.15 9.73 -5.02
C TYR A 92 -2.10 10.68 -4.30
N ASP A 93 -3.39 10.32 -4.21
CA ASP A 93 -4.44 11.13 -3.62
C ASP A 93 -5.08 10.37 -2.46
N ARG A 94 -4.31 10.25 -1.38
CA ARG A 94 -4.64 9.43 -0.21
C ARG A 94 -4.10 10.04 1.09
N GLY A 95 -4.69 9.66 2.22
CA GLY A 95 -4.17 9.94 3.55
C GLY A 95 -2.94 9.08 3.90
N ASP A 96 -2.15 9.53 4.87
CA ASP A 96 -0.82 8.95 5.17
C ASP A 96 -0.85 7.47 5.56
N ALA A 97 -1.90 7.04 6.25
CA ALA A 97 -2.11 5.65 6.68
C ALA A 97 -3.08 4.87 5.77
N MET A 98 -3.49 5.43 4.64
CA MET A 98 -4.27 4.72 3.62
C MET A 98 -3.34 3.87 2.76
N ALA A 99 -3.46 2.55 2.76
CA ALA A 99 -2.81 1.65 1.82
C ALA A 99 -3.78 1.31 0.67
N ILE A 100 -3.24 1.16 -0.54
CA ILE A 100 -3.99 0.81 -1.75
C ILE A 100 -3.20 -0.26 -2.46
N ASP A 101 -3.86 -1.34 -2.86
CA ASP A 101 -3.21 -2.45 -3.57
C ASP A 101 -2.69 -2.04 -4.97
N PRO A 102 -1.79 -2.81 -5.59
CA PRO A 102 -1.25 -2.50 -6.91
C PRO A 102 -2.32 -2.37 -8.01
N GLU A 103 -3.41 -3.14 -7.92
CA GLU A 103 -4.55 -3.08 -8.83
C GLU A 103 -5.43 -1.83 -8.59
N GLY A 104 -5.27 -1.18 -7.44
CA GLY A 104 -6.06 -0.05 -6.97
C GLY A 104 -7.55 -0.35 -6.83
N SER A 105 -7.87 -1.60 -6.47
CA SER A 105 -9.22 -2.07 -6.18
C SER A 105 -9.44 -2.27 -4.68
N LEU A 106 -8.41 -2.47 -3.87
CA LEU A 106 -8.50 -2.65 -2.42
C LEU A 106 -7.89 -1.44 -1.71
N CYS A 107 -8.59 -0.91 -0.71
CA CYS A 107 -8.14 0.19 0.14
C CYS A 107 -8.24 -0.20 1.61
N GLN A 108 -7.22 0.17 2.39
CA GLN A 108 -7.10 -0.23 3.78
C GLN A 108 -6.53 0.92 4.62
N ALA A 109 -7.06 1.13 5.82
CA ALA A 109 -6.44 2.02 6.80
C ALA A 109 -6.40 1.32 8.16
N ARG A 110 -5.21 1.16 8.74
CA ARG A 110 -4.99 0.49 10.05
C ARG A 110 -4.64 1.48 11.16
N ASP A 111 -5.40 2.57 11.23
CA ASP A 111 -5.30 3.58 12.28
C ASP A 111 -6.60 3.62 13.11
N PRO A 112 -6.58 3.22 14.39
CA PRO A 112 -7.73 3.29 15.28
C PRO A 112 -8.13 4.71 15.71
N GLN A 113 -7.26 5.70 15.54
CA GLN A 113 -7.51 7.08 15.97
C GLN A 113 -7.91 7.97 14.79
N GLY A 114 -7.18 7.89 13.68
CA GLY A 114 -7.37 8.74 12.49
C GLY A 114 -8.36 8.21 11.46
N TRP A 115 -8.93 9.13 10.69
CA TRP A 115 -9.67 8.85 9.46
C TRP A 115 -8.75 9.13 8.28
N HIS A 116 -8.61 8.17 7.38
CA HIS A 116 -7.77 8.28 6.20
C HIS A 116 -8.63 8.05 4.97
N GLY A 117 -8.54 8.92 3.96
CA GLY A 117 -9.36 8.79 2.76
C GLY A 117 -8.55 8.80 1.48
N THR A 118 -9.19 8.42 0.38
CA THR A 118 -8.62 8.44 -0.96
C THR A 118 -9.72 8.61 -2.00
N ARG A 119 -9.34 9.02 -3.22
CA ARG A 119 -10.21 9.23 -4.37
C ARG A 119 -9.76 8.38 -5.56
N SER A 120 -10.64 8.15 -6.53
CA SER A 120 -10.29 7.48 -7.78
C SER A 120 -9.32 8.28 -8.65
N ASN A 121 -8.58 7.61 -9.52
CA ASN A 121 -7.66 8.23 -10.48
C ASN A 121 -8.37 9.04 -11.57
N LYS A 122 -9.68 8.85 -11.71
CA LYS A 122 -10.54 9.49 -12.70
C LYS A 122 -11.82 9.98 -12.04
N ALA A 123 -12.41 11.00 -12.63
CA ALA A 123 -13.71 11.54 -12.28
C ALA A 123 -14.65 11.47 -13.47
N VAL A 124 -15.93 11.50 -13.17
CA VAL A 124 -17.00 11.72 -14.14
C VAL A 124 -17.50 13.16 -14.06
N THR A 125 -17.94 13.68 -15.20
CA THR A 125 -18.56 15.00 -15.33
C THR A 125 -19.66 14.97 -16.40
N GLY A 126 -20.25 16.12 -16.70
CA GLY A 126 -21.25 16.24 -17.77
C GLY A 126 -22.65 15.84 -17.29
N LYS A 127 -23.36 15.04 -18.10
CA LYS A 127 -24.78 14.73 -17.92
C LYS A 127 -25.04 13.22 -17.96
N GLY A 128 -24.15 12.41 -17.40
CA GLY A 128 -24.34 10.95 -17.37
C GLY A 128 -24.87 10.44 -16.03
N LYS A 129 -25.20 9.15 -16.02
CA LYS A 129 -25.61 8.39 -14.84
C LYS A 129 -24.62 7.26 -14.59
N TYR A 130 -23.91 7.34 -13.48
CA TYR A 130 -22.75 6.51 -13.20
C TYR A 130 -22.94 5.64 -11.96
N TYR A 131 -22.27 4.50 -11.96
CA TYR A 131 -22.37 3.48 -10.92
C TYR A 131 -21.01 2.83 -10.63
N TYR A 132 -20.78 2.49 -9.37
CA TYR A 132 -19.72 1.58 -8.94
C TYR A 132 -20.13 0.83 -7.66
N GLU A 133 -19.44 -0.26 -7.37
CA GLU A 133 -19.65 -1.03 -6.14
C GLU A 133 -18.46 -0.89 -5.20
N ALA A 134 -18.75 -0.83 -3.91
CA ALA A 134 -17.78 -0.89 -2.83
C ALA A 134 -18.20 -1.96 -1.82
N GLU A 135 -17.35 -2.95 -1.60
CA GLU A 135 -17.56 -4.05 -0.68
C GLU A 135 -16.74 -3.83 0.59
N VAL A 136 -17.37 -4.00 1.75
CA VAL A 136 -16.67 -3.93 3.03
C VAL A 136 -16.05 -5.28 3.35
N THR A 137 -14.73 -5.33 3.51
CA THR A 137 -14.00 -6.58 3.77
C THR A 137 -13.55 -6.74 5.22
N ASP A 138 -13.78 -5.72 6.06
CA ASP A 138 -13.35 -5.69 7.47
C ASP A 138 -14.37 -4.94 8.36
N GLU A 139 -14.32 -5.15 9.68
CA GLU A 139 -15.30 -4.64 10.65
C GLU A 139 -15.11 -3.17 11.06
N GLY A 140 -14.12 -2.50 10.45
CA GLY A 140 -13.82 -1.11 10.75
C GLY A 140 -14.88 -0.10 10.30
N LEU A 141 -14.67 1.16 10.67
CA LEU A 141 -15.56 2.25 10.28
C LEU A 141 -15.17 2.77 8.89
N CYS A 142 -16.17 2.92 8.03
CA CYS A 142 -15.99 3.45 6.69
C CYS A 142 -17.07 4.46 6.32
N ARG A 143 -16.74 5.39 5.39
CA ARG A 143 -17.72 6.12 4.59
C ARG A 143 -17.30 6.08 3.12
N VAL A 144 -18.25 5.81 2.24
CA VAL A 144 -18.03 5.72 0.80
C VAL A 144 -18.97 6.68 0.06
N GLY A 145 -18.56 7.17 -1.10
CA GLY A 145 -19.40 8.06 -1.88
C GLY A 145 -18.66 8.82 -2.97
N TRP A 146 -18.97 10.11 -3.06
CA TRP A 146 -18.54 10.97 -4.16
C TRP A 146 -17.97 12.28 -3.64
N SER A 147 -16.88 12.74 -4.23
CA SER A 147 -16.29 14.02 -3.86
C SER A 147 -15.72 14.76 -5.06
N THR A 148 -15.66 16.08 -4.99
CA THR A 148 -14.94 16.88 -5.98
C THR A 148 -13.43 16.95 -5.69
N ASP A 149 -12.67 17.56 -6.59
CA ASP A 149 -11.23 17.82 -6.41
C ASP A 149 -10.94 18.76 -5.23
N LYS A 150 -11.87 19.67 -4.93
CA LYS A 150 -11.78 20.63 -3.81
C LYS A 150 -12.10 20.03 -2.45
N ALA A 151 -12.64 18.81 -2.42
CA ALA A 151 -13.02 18.16 -1.18
C ALA A 151 -11.80 17.68 -0.37
N SER A 152 -11.95 17.69 0.95
CA SER A 152 -11.16 16.97 1.92
C SER A 152 -11.25 15.46 1.68
N LEU A 153 -10.16 14.75 1.94
CA LEU A 153 -10.15 13.29 1.94
C LEU A 153 -10.95 12.71 3.11
N ASP A 154 -11.21 13.49 4.15
CA ASP A 154 -12.19 13.12 5.18
C ASP A 154 -13.62 13.34 4.66
N LEU A 155 -14.12 12.35 3.93
CA LEU A 155 -15.37 12.42 3.17
C LEU A 155 -16.57 12.80 4.04
N GLY A 156 -17.30 13.84 3.61
CA GLY A 156 -18.50 14.35 4.28
C GLY A 156 -18.24 15.46 5.32
N THR A 157 -16.99 15.84 5.55
CA THR A 157 -16.62 16.91 6.51
C THR A 157 -16.57 18.31 5.90
N ASP A 158 -16.95 18.45 4.63
CA ASP A 158 -17.02 19.71 3.91
C ASP A 158 -18.22 19.76 2.95
N LYS A 159 -18.33 20.84 2.17
CA LYS A 159 -19.44 21.08 1.24
C LYS A 159 -19.24 20.45 -0.16
N PHE A 160 -18.18 19.67 -0.34
CA PHE A 160 -17.73 19.15 -1.63
C PHE A 160 -17.65 17.62 -1.67
N GLY A 161 -17.76 16.94 -0.52
CA GLY A 161 -17.83 15.48 -0.39
C GLY A 161 -19.16 15.00 0.17
N TYR A 162 -19.72 13.97 -0.46
CA TYR A 162 -20.95 13.28 -0.06
C TYR A 162 -20.61 11.85 0.33
N GLY A 163 -20.83 11.50 1.59
CA GLY A 163 -20.52 10.17 2.11
C GLY A 163 -21.74 9.45 2.64
N PHE A 164 -21.71 8.13 2.56
CA PHE A 164 -22.59 7.22 3.29
C PHE A 164 -21.72 6.29 4.12
N GLY A 165 -22.00 6.15 5.41
CA GLY A 165 -21.16 5.39 6.35
C GLY A 165 -21.85 4.17 6.94
N GLY A 166 -21.04 3.20 7.36
CA GLY A 166 -21.47 1.88 7.88
C GLY A 166 -22.45 1.94 9.06
N THR A 167 -22.52 3.06 9.77
CA THR A 167 -23.48 3.28 10.87
C THR A 167 -24.90 3.65 10.41
N GLY A 168 -25.20 3.62 9.11
CA GLY A 168 -26.51 4.01 8.57
C GLY A 168 -26.71 5.53 8.58
N LYS A 169 -25.63 6.27 8.29
CA LYS A 169 -25.64 7.73 8.28
C LYS A 169 -25.05 8.28 6.99
N LYS A 170 -25.70 9.29 6.43
CA LYS A 170 -25.15 10.09 5.34
C LYS A 170 -24.44 11.32 5.91
N SER A 171 -23.29 11.68 5.34
CA SER A 171 -22.43 12.77 5.80
C SER A 171 -22.20 13.83 4.72
N TYR A 172 -22.48 15.10 5.04
CA TYR A 172 -22.22 16.27 4.20
C TYR A 172 -22.02 17.52 5.07
N GLY A 173 -20.99 18.32 4.82
CA GLY A 173 -20.76 19.59 5.54
C GLY A 173 -20.54 19.45 7.05
N ARG A 174 -19.95 18.33 7.51
CA ARG A 174 -19.86 17.92 8.94
C ARG A 174 -21.20 17.60 9.60
N GLN A 175 -22.28 17.50 8.84
CA GLN A 175 -23.58 17.02 9.32
C GLN A 175 -23.71 15.53 9.04
N PHE A 176 -24.27 14.79 10.00
CA PHE A 176 -24.43 13.34 9.94
C PHE A 176 -25.87 12.98 10.24
N ASP A 177 -26.63 12.69 9.19
CA ASP A 177 -28.06 12.40 9.27
C ASP A 177 -28.32 10.90 9.08
N SER A 178 -29.34 10.37 9.75
CA SER A 178 -29.79 8.99 9.53
C SER A 178 -30.25 8.81 8.09
N TYR A 179 -29.76 7.76 7.43
CA TYR A 179 -30.09 7.45 6.04
C TYR A 179 -29.81 5.97 5.76
N GLY A 180 -30.73 5.32 5.06
CA GLY A 180 -30.61 3.91 4.71
C GLY A 180 -30.50 3.02 5.94
N GLU A 181 -29.65 2.02 5.86
CA GLU A 181 -29.41 1.04 6.92
C GLU A 181 -27.92 0.96 7.26
N ALA A 182 -27.61 0.49 8.47
CA ALA A 182 -26.23 0.15 8.82
C ALA A 182 -25.73 -1.00 7.95
N TYR A 183 -24.44 -0.97 7.63
CA TYR A 183 -23.76 -1.97 6.81
C TYR A 183 -22.34 -2.22 7.36
N GLY A 184 -21.84 -3.43 7.14
CA GLY A 184 -20.55 -3.86 7.67
C GLY A 184 -19.91 -4.92 6.79
N MET A 185 -19.03 -5.73 7.38
CA MET A 185 -18.29 -6.78 6.68
C MET A 185 -19.21 -7.65 5.80
N ASN A 186 -18.78 -7.89 4.55
CA ASN A 186 -19.47 -8.62 3.48
C ASN A 186 -20.66 -7.90 2.83
N ASP A 187 -21.05 -6.70 3.29
CA ASP A 187 -22.06 -5.91 2.58
C ASP A 187 -21.44 -5.21 1.36
N VAL A 188 -22.21 -5.19 0.27
CA VAL A 188 -21.87 -4.52 -0.98
C VAL A 188 -22.73 -3.27 -1.14
N ILE A 189 -22.05 -2.12 -1.24
CA ILE A 189 -22.66 -0.82 -1.39
C ILE A 189 -22.58 -0.36 -2.83
N GLY A 190 -23.73 -0.26 -3.49
CA GLY A 190 -23.85 0.31 -4.82
C GLY A 190 -23.94 1.83 -4.74
N CYS A 191 -23.00 2.54 -5.37
CA CYS A 191 -22.93 3.99 -5.34
C CYS A 191 -23.46 4.57 -6.65
N TYR A 192 -24.56 5.32 -6.61
CA TYR A 192 -25.20 5.89 -7.79
C TYR A 192 -25.01 7.40 -7.84
N LEU A 193 -24.69 7.90 -9.03
CA LEU A 193 -24.57 9.33 -9.32
C LEU A 193 -25.34 9.66 -10.59
N ASP A 194 -26.38 10.47 -10.47
CA ASP A 194 -27.14 11.00 -11.60
C ASP A 194 -26.81 12.50 -11.76
N LEU A 195 -25.95 12.84 -12.72
CA LEU A 195 -25.59 14.24 -12.99
C LEU A 195 -26.65 14.99 -13.81
N GLU A 196 -27.59 14.29 -14.45
CA GLU A 196 -28.70 14.91 -15.18
C GLU A 196 -29.66 15.58 -14.20
N ASN A 197 -30.13 14.79 -13.22
CA ASN A 197 -31.04 15.26 -12.18
C ASN A 197 -30.31 15.91 -11.01
N GLY A 198 -29.03 15.59 -10.84
CA GLY A 198 -28.21 16.00 -9.71
C GLY A 198 -28.54 15.20 -8.46
N ASP A 199 -28.68 13.88 -8.57
CA ASP A 199 -29.09 13.02 -7.47
C ASP A 199 -27.99 12.02 -7.09
N ILE A 200 -27.79 11.86 -5.79
CA ILE A 200 -26.89 10.83 -5.24
C ILE A 200 -27.72 9.89 -4.38
N LYS A 201 -27.53 8.59 -4.58
CA LYS A 201 -28.16 7.54 -3.79
C LYS A 201 -27.24 6.33 -3.65
N TRP A 202 -27.62 5.44 -2.73
CA TRP A 202 -26.91 4.20 -2.46
C TRP A 202 -27.86 3.01 -2.47
N SER A 203 -27.34 1.83 -2.79
CA SER A 203 -27.99 0.55 -2.52
C SER A 203 -27.14 -0.27 -1.56
N LYS A 204 -27.78 -1.15 -0.79
CA LYS A 204 -27.12 -2.17 0.02
C LYS A 204 -27.54 -3.54 -0.49
N ASN A 205 -26.58 -4.36 -0.92
CA ASN A 205 -26.83 -5.70 -1.46
C ASN A 205 -27.93 -5.71 -2.55
N GLY A 206 -27.92 -4.68 -3.41
CA GLY A 206 -28.91 -4.50 -4.48
C GLY A 206 -30.24 -3.85 -4.07
N VAL A 207 -30.49 -3.65 -2.78
CA VAL A 207 -31.69 -2.96 -2.27
C VAL A 207 -31.47 -1.45 -2.28
N ASP A 208 -32.30 -0.71 -3.02
CA ASP A 208 -32.23 0.76 -3.09
C ASP A 208 -32.58 1.40 -1.74
N LEU A 209 -31.68 2.21 -1.19
CA LEU A 209 -31.87 2.93 0.09
C LEU A 209 -32.58 4.27 -0.08
N GLY A 210 -32.94 4.63 -1.32
CA GLY A 210 -33.64 5.87 -1.65
C GLY A 210 -32.69 7.04 -1.90
N LYS A 211 -33.25 8.20 -2.24
CA LYS A 211 -32.46 9.40 -2.56
C LYS A 211 -31.80 9.99 -1.32
N ALA A 212 -30.48 10.17 -1.35
CA ALA A 212 -29.72 10.69 -0.22
C ALA A 212 -29.46 12.20 -0.32
N TYR A 213 -29.03 12.67 -1.49
CA TYR A 213 -28.66 14.07 -1.72
C TYR A 213 -29.18 14.59 -3.06
N THR A 214 -29.39 15.90 -3.11
CA THR A 214 -29.55 16.67 -4.34
C THR A 214 -28.35 17.59 -4.50
N ILE A 215 -27.56 17.40 -5.55
CA ILE A 215 -26.39 18.19 -5.89
C ILE A 215 -26.84 19.62 -6.26
N PRO A 216 -26.33 20.65 -5.56
CA PRO A 216 -26.60 22.05 -5.88
C PRO A 216 -26.22 22.37 -7.33
N GLN A 217 -27.01 23.21 -8.01
CA GLN A 217 -26.84 23.50 -9.44
C GLN A 217 -25.42 23.99 -9.81
N HIS A 218 -24.78 24.76 -8.93
CA HIS A 218 -23.41 25.25 -9.12
C HIS A 218 -22.32 24.16 -9.04
N LEU A 219 -22.61 23.00 -8.41
CA LEU A 219 -21.67 21.87 -8.31
C LEU A 219 -21.92 20.81 -9.39
N ARG A 220 -23.02 20.86 -10.14
CA ARG A 220 -23.33 19.84 -11.15
C ARG A 220 -22.35 19.81 -12.32
N THR A 221 -21.67 20.93 -12.57
CA THR A 221 -20.62 21.03 -13.60
C THR A 221 -19.23 20.63 -13.09
N GLU A 222 -19.09 20.36 -11.79
CA GLU A 222 -17.83 19.91 -11.21
C GLU A 222 -17.54 18.45 -11.59
N ARG A 223 -16.36 17.99 -11.19
CA ARG A 223 -15.87 16.63 -11.45
C ARG A 223 -16.09 15.80 -10.20
N PHE A 224 -16.72 14.64 -10.34
CA PHE A 224 -16.99 13.75 -9.22
C PHE A 224 -16.11 12.51 -9.30
N PHE A 225 -15.30 12.32 -8.26
CA PHE A 225 -14.47 11.15 -8.03
C PHE A 225 -15.22 10.17 -7.12
N ALA A 226 -15.01 8.87 -7.34
CA ALA A 226 -15.34 7.88 -6.32
C ALA A 226 -14.40 8.09 -5.14
N ALA A 227 -14.95 8.11 -3.93
CA ALA A 227 -14.20 8.49 -2.74
C ALA A 227 -14.55 7.59 -1.57
N VAL A 228 -13.57 7.34 -0.71
CA VAL A 228 -13.73 6.58 0.52
C VAL A 228 -12.89 7.19 1.63
N VAL A 229 -13.39 7.08 2.86
CA VAL A 229 -12.62 7.33 4.07
C VAL A 229 -12.80 6.15 5.03
N LEU A 230 -11.68 5.68 5.57
CA LEU A 230 -11.56 4.47 6.38
C LEU A 230 -10.94 4.80 7.74
N LYS A 231 -11.38 4.08 8.76
CA LYS A 231 -10.83 4.12 10.11
C LYS A 231 -10.78 2.72 10.67
N ASN A 232 -9.56 2.18 10.76
CA ASN A 232 -9.28 0.78 11.10
C ASN A 232 -10.11 -0.20 10.27
N ALA A 233 -10.22 0.02 8.95
CA ALA A 233 -11.15 -0.67 8.05
C ALA A 233 -10.49 -0.99 6.71
N GLU A 234 -11.15 -1.83 5.93
CA GLU A 234 -10.77 -2.22 4.59
C GLU A 234 -12.01 -2.31 3.69
N MET A 235 -11.88 -1.86 2.45
CA MET A 235 -12.92 -1.91 1.43
C MET A 235 -12.34 -2.22 0.05
N SER A 236 -13.06 -3.02 -0.73
CA SER A 236 -12.77 -3.33 -2.12
C SER A 236 -13.73 -2.58 -3.06
N PHE A 237 -13.26 -2.22 -4.25
CA PHE A 237 -13.96 -1.38 -5.22
C PHE A 237 -14.03 -2.07 -6.57
N ASN A 238 -15.23 -2.06 -7.16
CA ASN A 238 -15.46 -2.44 -8.53
C ASN A 238 -16.04 -1.27 -9.31
N PHE A 239 -15.25 -0.72 -10.23
CA PHE A 239 -15.66 0.39 -11.10
C PHE A 239 -16.38 -0.08 -12.38
N GLY A 240 -16.68 -1.38 -12.51
CA GLY A 240 -17.24 -2.00 -13.72
C GLY A 240 -16.18 -2.62 -14.63
N GLY A 241 -14.99 -2.92 -14.10
CA GLY A 241 -13.98 -3.75 -14.77
C GLY A 241 -14.27 -5.24 -14.67
N HIS A 242 -14.99 -5.64 -13.62
CA HIS A 242 -15.51 -6.99 -13.43
C HIS A 242 -17.04 -6.94 -13.34
N PRO A 243 -17.75 -8.07 -13.57
CA PRO A 243 -19.19 -8.13 -13.37
C PRO A 243 -19.58 -7.64 -11.97
N PHE A 244 -20.56 -6.74 -11.91
CA PHE A 244 -21.12 -6.25 -10.65
C PHE A 244 -21.86 -7.38 -9.93
N LYS A 245 -21.76 -7.42 -8.59
CA LYS A 245 -22.53 -8.34 -7.75
C LYS A 245 -24.02 -7.99 -7.80
N PHE A 246 -24.34 -6.70 -7.79
CA PHE A 246 -25.68 -6.15 -7.83
C PHE A 246 -25.78 -5.08 -8.92
N PRO A 247 -25.87 -5.47 -10.21
CA PRO A 247 -25.87 -4.52 -11.31
C PRO A 247 -27.07 -3.55 -11.22
N PRO A 248 -26.90 -2.29 -11.67
CA PRO A 248 -28.00 -1.35 -11.75
C PRO A 248 -29.04 -1.81 -12.78
N GLN A 249 -30.27 -1.28 -12.70
CA GLN A 249 -31.31 -1.58 -13.67
C GLN A 249 -30.82 -1.32 -15.10
N LYS A 250 -31.01 -2.30 -15.99
CA LYS A 250 -30.44 -2.28 -17.34
C LYS A 250 -30.80 -0.99 -18.08
N GLY A 251 -29.78 -0.27 -18.53
CA GLY A 251 -29.93 0.98 -19.31
C GLY A 251 -30.14 2.25 -18.48
N THR A 252 -30.13 2.17 -17.15
CA THR A 252 -30.32 3.37 -16.29
C THR A 252 -29.01 4.00 -15.84
N TYR A 253 -28.03 3.21 -15.40
CA TYR A 253 -26.71 3.66 -14.98
C TYR A 253 -25.63 2.84 -15.68
N VAL A 254 -24.51 3.47 -15.98
CA VAL A 254 -23.33 2.80 -16.53
C VAL A 254 -22.24 2.68 -15.48
N GLY A 255 -21.48 1.58 -15.50
CA GLY A 255 -20.29 1.46 -14.68
C GLY A 255 -19.28 2.54 -15.01
N LEU A 256 -18.51 3.03 -14.02
CA LEU A 256 -17.48 4.05 -14.26
C LEU A 256 -16.49 3.66 -15.37
N ASN A 257 -16.12 2.38 -15.46
CA ASN A 257 -15.24 1.87 -16.53
C ASN A 257 -15.86 1.89 -17.93
N GLN A 258 -17.19 1.96 -18.02
CA GLN A 258 -17.97 2.04 -19.26
C GLN A 258 -18.46 3.48 -19.53
N ALA A 259 -18.06 4.45 -18.71
CA ALA A 259 -18.41 5.84 -18.90
C ALA A 259 -17.87 6.38 -20.25
N PRO A 260 -18.66 7.18 -20.99
CA PRO A 260 -18.19 7.78 -22.24
C PRO A 260 -16.93 8.60 -22.02
N GLN A 261 -15.91 8.41 -22.85
CA GLN A 261 -14.61 9.08 -22.68
C GLN A 261 -14.69 10.61 -22.61
N LYS A 262 -15.69 11.22 -23.26
CA LYS A 262 -15.98 12.66 -23.19
C LYS A 262 -16.36 13.15 -21.79
N ASP A 263 -16.91 12.26 -20.97
CA ASP A 263 -17.41 12.56 -19.63
C ASP A 263 -16.40 12.13 -18.54
N VAL A 264 -15.29 11.52 -18.95
CA VAL A 264 -14.24 11.04 -18.03
C VAL A 264 -13.08 12.03 -18.02
N ILE A 265 -12.72 12.48 -16.83
CA ILE A 265 -11.59 13.39 -16.62
C ILE A 265 -10.58 12.72 -15.68
N GLU A 266 -9.30 12.76 -16.04
CA GLU A 266 -8.23 12.25 -15.18
C GLU A 266 -7.99 13.18 -13.98
N SER A 267 -7.63 12.60 -12.84
CA SER A 267 -7.25 13.37 -11.66
C SER A 267 -6.08 14.30 -12.00
N ARG A 268 -6.08 15.50 -11.42
CA ARG A 268 -4.93 16.41 -11.50
C ARG A 268 -3.77 15.93 -10.62
N ILE A 269 -4.10 15.15 -9.59
CA ILE A 269 -3.13 14.52 -8.70
C ILE A 269 -2.69 13.23 -9.38
N MET A 270 -1.91 13.39 -10.43
CA MET A 270 -1.13 12.30 -11.01
C MET A 270 0.21 12.31 -10.30
N GLY A 271 0.77 11.13 -10.05
CA GLY A 271 2.18 11.04 -9.69
C GLY A 271 2.95 11.79 -10.76
N SER A 272 3.51 12.94 -10.39
CA SER A 272 4.42 13.66 -11.26
C SER A 272 5.50 12.67 -11.65
N GLY A 273 5.69 12.47 -12.95
CA GLY A 273 6.86 11.76 -13.46
C GLY A 273 8.09 12.27 -12.72
N ALA A 274 8.87 11.32 -12.18
CA ALA A 274 9.95 11.56 -11.23
C ALA A 274 9.51 12.37 -10.00
N VAL A 275 9.15 11.68 -8.92
CA VAL A 275 9.26 12.25 -7.58
C VAL A 275 10.75 12.43 -7.28
N ASN A 276 11.32 13.53 -7.76
CA ASN A 276 12.38 14.26 -7.07
C ASN A 276 11.75 15.11 -5.94
N ALA A 277 10.75 14.56 -5.22
CA ALA A 277 10.55 15.01 -3.86
C ALA A 277 11.75 14.44 -3.11
N LYS A 278 12.69 15.30 -2.71
CA LYS A 278 13.72 14.88 -1.75
C LYS A 278 12.98 14.15 -0.61
N PRO A 279 13.26 12.87 -0.34
CA PRO A 279 12.67 12.15 0.76
C PRO A 279 12.75 13.03 2.00
N ALA A 280 11.70 13.05 2.83
CA ALA A 280 11.82 13.71 4.12
C ALA A 280 13.03 13.08 4.80
N PRO A 281 14.04 13.84 5.25
CA PRO A 281 15.34 13.26 5.57
C PRO A 281 15.26 12.10 6.58
N ASN A 282 14.28 12.18 7.47
CA ASN A 282 14.00 11.24 8.54
C ASN A 282 12.99 10.12 8.20
N ALA A 283 12.71 9.87 6.92
CA ALA A 283 11.76 8.86 6.46
C ALA A 283 12.43 7.86 5.51
N PRO A 284 13.01 6.75 6.02
CA PRO A 284 13.66 5.74 5.18
C PRO A 284 12.66 4.98 4.32
N GLN A 285 13.17 4.44 3.22
CA GLN A 285 12.41 3.60 2.27
C GLN A 285 12.43 2.12 2.68
N ALA A 286 13.47 1.69 3.40
CA ALA A 286 13.58 0.33 3.92
C ALA A 286 13.98 0.31 5.39
N ILE A 287 13.40 -0.62 6.16
CA ILE A 287 13.78 -0.91 7.54
C ILE A 287 14.04 -2.40 7.71
N ILE A 288 15.18 -2.74 8.30
CA ILE A 288 15.56 -4.09 8.69
C ILE A 288 15.70 -4.12 10.20
N ILE A 289 14.90 -4.98 10.85
CA ILE A 289 14.94 -5.18 12.29
C ILE A 289 15.65 -6.49 12.59
N GLU A 290 16.68 -6.37 13.41
CA GLU A 290 17.57 -7.45 13.81
C GLU A 290 17.46 -7.65 15.34
N PRO A 291 17.41 -8.89 15.84
CA PRO A 291 17.11 -9.17 17.25
C PRO A 291 18.26 -8.82 18.19
N SER A 292 19.50 -8.86 17.69
CA SER A 292 20.71 -8.56 18.45
C SER A 292 21.51 -7.45 17.79
N ARG A 293 22.38 -6.81 18.59
CA ARG A 293 23.26 -5.74 18.11
C ARG A 293 24.29 -6.29 17.11
N GLU A 294 24.84 -7.46 17.40
CA GLU A 294 25.87 -8.12 16.60
C GLU A 294 25.31 -8.50 15.23
N LEU A 295 24.08 -9.00 15.17
CA LEU A 295 23.39 -9.31 13.92
C LEU A 295 23.09 -8.04 13.12
N ALA A 296 22.62 -6.98 13.79
CA ALA A 296 22.42 -5.67 13.15
C ALA A 296 23.71 -5.12 12.53
N GLU A 297 24.84 -5.24 13.22
CA GLU A 297 26.16 -4.84 12.71
C GLU A 297 26.62 -5.70 11.52
N GLN A 298 26.36 -7.01 11.56
CA GLN A 298 26.67 -7.91 10.45
C GLN A 298 25.84 -7.58 9.21
N THR A 299 24.52 -7.45 9.34
CA THR A 299 23.62 -7.08 8.25
C THR A 299 23.99 -5.72 7.67
N PHE A 300 24.29 -4.74 8.52
CA PHE A 300 24.75 -3.43 8.09
C PHE A 300 26.08 -3.49 7.31
N THR A 301 27.03 -4.32 7.74
CA THR A 301 28.30 -4.52 7.03
C THR A 301 28.07 -5.14 5.65
N GLN A 302 27.10 -6.05 5.52
CA GLN A 302 26.75 -6.63 4.22
C GLN A 302 26.16 -5.57 3.28
N ILE A 303 25.23 -4.71 3.76
CA ILE A 303 24.70 -3.58 2.97
C ILE A 303 25.83 -2.70 2.43
N GLN A 304 26.83 -2.39 3.26
CA GLN A 304 27.95 -1.57 2.85
C GLN A 304 28.77 -2.18 1.73
N LYS A 305 28.92 -3.51 1.70
CA LYS A 305 29.60 -4.22 0.61
C LYS A 305 28.79 -4.15 -0.69
N PHE A 306 27.49 -4.41 -0.63
CA PHE A 306 26.61 -4.30 -1.81
C PHE A 306 26.54 -2.88 -2.37
N LYS A 307 26.56 -1.87 -1.49
CA LYS A 307 26.51 -0.45 -1.86
C LYS A 307 27.67 -0.01 -2.75
N VAL A 308 28.86 -0.61 -2.64
CA VAL A 308 30.04 -0.21 -3.43
C VAL A 308 29.79 -0.34 -4.94
N HIS A 309 28.95 -1.29 -5.34
CA HIS A 309 28.63 -1.54 -6.75
C HIS A 309 27.44 -0.71 -7.27
N LEU A 310 26.71 -0.04 -6.38
CA LEU A 310 25.56 0.80 -6.72
C LEU A 310 26.00 2.26 -6.90
N SER A 311 26.42 2.59 -8.13
CA SER A 311 26.89 3.94 -8.48
C SER A 311 25.75 4.93 -8.78
N ASN A 312 24.55 4.45 -9.14
CA ASN A 312 23.37 5.29 -9.34
C ASN A 312 22.08 4.45 -9.20
N PRO A 313 21.24 4.66 -8.16
CA PRO A 313 21.31 5.67 -7.11
C PRO A 313 22.31 5.36 -5.99
N SER A 314 22.86 6.41 -5.36
CA SER A 314 23.73 6.26 -4.18
C SER A 314 22.88 6.07 -2.93
N ILE A 315 22.87 4.86 -2.39
CA ILE A 315 22.09 4.48 -1.21
C ILE A 315 22.76 5.01 0.07
N ARG A 316 21.96 5.58 0.97
CA ARG A 316 22.37 5.94 2.33
C ARG A 316 21.76 5.01 3.37
N GLU A 317 22.62 4.46 4.21
CA GLU A 317 22.32 3.49 5.24
C GLU A 317 22.62 4.06 6.63
N LEU A 318 21.83 3.67 7.63
CA LEU A 318 22.07 4.00 9.04
C LEU A 318 21.83 2.80 9.95
N LEU A 319 22.78 2.56 10.85
CA LEU A 319 22.67 1.58 11.92
C LEU A 319 22.10 2.22 13.20
N ILE A 320 20.95 1.72 13.64
CA ILE A 320 20.20 2.21 14.79
C ILE A 320 20.21 1.13 15.90
N ILE A 321 21.24 1.20 16.75
CA ILE A 321 21.48 0.28 17.86
C ILE A 321 21.71 1.00 19.18
N GLY A 322 21.48 0.29 20.29
CA GLY A 322 21.82 0.76 21.64
C GLY A 322 23.32 0.84 21.88
N GLY A 323 23.73 1.69 22.84
CA GLY A 323 25.14 1.92 23.18
C GLY A 323 25.88 2.88 22.24
N VAL A 324 25.20 3.47 21.26
CA VAL A 324 25.71 4.53 20.36
C VAL A 324 25.01 5.85 20.70
N ASN A 325 25.72 6.97 20.54
CA ASN A 325 25.19 8.30 20.84
C ASN A 325 23.92 8.58 20.01
N VAL A 326 22.81 8.89 20.69
CA VAL A 326 21.53 9.18 20.04
C VAL A 326 21.63 10.37 19.09
N LYS A 327 22.40 11.38 19.49
CA LYS A 327 22.50 12.63 18.73
C LYS A 327 23.15 12.41 17.37
N GLU A 328 24.19 11.58 17.32
CA GLU A 328 24.86 11.22 16.06
C GLU A 328 23.92 10.46 15.12
N GLN A 329 23.16 9.49 15.64
CA GLN A 329 22.17 8.75 14.85
C GLN A 329 21.08 9.68 14.30
N VAL A 330 20.58 10.62 15.11
CA VAL A 330 19.56 11.59 14.70
C VAL A 330 20.12 12.59 13.69
N ASP A 331 21.37 13.05 13.86
CA ASP A 331 22.02 13.98 12.93
C ASP A 331 22.25 13.35 11.56
N VAL A 332 22.58 12.05 11.50
CA VAL A 332 22.68 11.31 10.23
C VAL A 332 21.29 11.09 9.61
N LEU A 333 20.30 10.74 10.43
CA LEU A 333 18.92 10.58 9.99
C LEU A 333 18.36 11.89 9.40
N GLN A 334 18.63 13.05 10.02
CA GLN A 334 18.23 14.36 9.50
C GLN A 334 18.92 14.76 8.19
N LYS A 335 20.01 14.08 7.80
CA LYS A 335 20.68 14.31 6.50
C LYS A 335 20.08 13.50 5.36
N GLY A 336 19.13 12.60 5.62
CA GLY A 336 18.54 11.72 4.62
C GLY A 336 19.16 10.34 4.65
N VAL A 337 18.34 9.33 4.94
CA VAL A 337 18.71 7.91 4.96
C VAL A 337 17.66 7.12 4.16
N ASP A 338 18.11 6.19 3.32
CA ASP A 338 17.25 5.33 2.51
C ASP A 338 16.97 3.99 3.22
N ILE A 339 17.98 3.42 3.87
CA ILE A 339 17.89 2.12 4.55
C ILE A 339 18.29 2.25 6.02
N VAL A 340 17.44 1.79 6.91
CA VAL A 340 17.73 1.70 8.34
C VAL A 340 17.86 0.23 8.74
N VAL A 341 18.96 -0.12 9.40
CA VAL A 341 19.11 -1.41 10.09
C VAL A 341 19.13 -1.11 11.58
N GLY A 342 18.38 -1.85 12.39
CA GLY A 342 18.40 -1.56 13.82
C GLY A 342 17.80 -2.63 14.71
N THR A 343 17.98 -2.41 16.00
CA THR A 343 17.41 -3.27 17.06
C THR A 343 16.06 -2.72 17.52
N PRO A 344 15.08 -3.58 17.89
CA PRO A 344 13.71 -3.16 18.19
C PRO A 344 13.63 -2.02 19.21
N GLY A 345 14.32 -2.14 20.34
CA GLY A 345 14.22 -1.15 21.43
C GLY A 345 14.72 0.24 21.04
N ARG A 346 15.78 0.33 20.24
CA ARG A 346 16.31 1.63 19.80
C ARG A 346 15.47 2.25 18.68
N LEU A 347 14.96 1.43 17.77
CA LEU A 347 14.02 1.89 16.75
C LEU A 347 12.74 2.44 17.38
N GLU A 348 12.19 1.74 18.37
CA GLU A 348 10.99 2.18 19.09
C GLU A 348 11.18 3.56 19.75
N ASP A 349 12.32 3.80 20.41
CA ASP A 349 12.66 5.11 21.00
C ASP A 349 12.63 6.24 19.94
N LEU A 350 13.26 6.03 18.78
CA LEU A 350 13.30 7.05 17.72
C LEU A 350 11.94 7.25 17.02
N ILE A 351 11.14 6.19 16.89
CA ILE A 351 9.79 6.27 16.31
C ILE A 351 8.83 6.97 17.27
N SER A 352 8.80 6.55 18.54
CA SER A 352 7.92 7.12 19.56
C SER A 352 8.22 8.59 19.85
N THR A 353 9.48 9.01 19.75
CA THR A 353 9.89 10.42 19.87
C THR A 353 9.69 11.24 18.59
N GLY A 354 9.16 10.64 17.52
CA GLY A 354 8.90 11.30 16.23
C GLY A 354 10.16 11.65 15.42
N LYS A 355 11.32 11.14 15.83
CA LYS A 355 12.60 11.41 15.17
C LYS A 355 12.79 10.55 13.93
N LEU A 356 12.23 9.34 13.92
CA LEU A 356 12.19 8.41 12.79
C LEU A 356 10.73 8.23 12.34
N THR A 357 10.47 8.42 11.04
CA THR A 357 9.14 8.38 10.48
C THR A 357 8.97 7.18 9.54
N LEU A 358 7.87 6.44 9.66
CA LEU A 358 7.63 5.21 8.88
C LEU A 358 6.77 5.42 7.61
N HIS A 359 6.34 6.65 7.32
CA HIS A 359 5.37 6.92 6.24
C HIS A 359 5.86 6.55 4.84
N GLN A 360 7.17 6.59 4.61
CA GLN A 360 7.81 6.28 3.31
C GLN A 360 8.43 4.88 3.24
N VAL A 361 8.31 4.07 4.30
CA VAL A 361 8.84 2.70 4.30
C VAL A 361 8.02 1.86 3.33
N ARG A 362 8.69 1.28 2.35
CA ARG A 362 8.15 0.36 1.34
C ARG A 362 8.63 -1.07 1.52
N PHE A 363 9.75 -1.24 2.19
CA PHE A 363 10.34 -2.55 2.48
C PHE A 363 10.59 -2.66 3.98
N PHE A 364 9.96 -3.65 4.60
CA PHE A 364 10.17 -3.95 6.01
C PHE A 364 10.62 -5.40 6.15
N VAL A 365 11.67 -5.61 6.93
CA VAL A 365 12.30 -6.92 7.13
C VAL A 365 12.47 -7.14 8.61
N LEU A 366 12.14 -8.35 9.04
CA LEU A 366 12.33 -8.82 10.41
C LEU A 366 13.15 -10.11 10.35
N ASP A 367 14.38 -10.07 10.83
CA ASP A 367 15.22 -11.27 10.94
C ASP A 367 14.98 -11.97 12.29
N GLU A 368 15.19 -13.29 12.31
CA GLU A 368 14.85 -14.21 13.41
C GLU A 368 13.49 -13.88 14.06
N ALA A 369 12.44 -13.76 13.23
CA ALA A 369 11.10 -13.43 13.67
C ALA A 369 10.59 -14.37 14.77
N GLU A 370 11.08 -15.62 14.86
CA GLU A 370 10.80 -16.57 15.93
C GLU A 370 11.28 -16.13 17.32
N ARG A 371 12.31 -15.29 17.41
CA ARG A 371 12.77 -14.70 18.67
C ARG A 371 12.02 -13.42 19.01
N LEU A 372 11.49 -12.74 18.00
CA LEU A 372 10.84 -11.43 18.11
C LEU A 372 9.31 -11.53 18.19
N MET A 373 8.72 -12.65 17.77
CA MET A 373 7.28 -12.86 17.65
C MET A 373 6.87 -14.25 18.13
N TYR A 374 5.67 -14.34 18.67
CA TYR A 374 5.02 -15.61 18.99
C TYR A 374 4.11 -16.02 17.83
N PHE A 375 4.43 -17.13 17.17
CA PHE A 375 3.59 -17.67 16.10
C PHE A 375 2.59 -18.68 16.69
N PRO A 376 1.26 -18.58 16.40
CA PRO A 376 0.38 -19.71 16.60
C PRO A 376 0.84 -20.86 15.69
N THR A 377 0.72 -22.09 16.20
CA THR A 377 1.19 -23.37 15.63
C THR A 377 1.22 -23.41 14.10
N TRP A 378 2.36 -23.85 13.54
CA TRP A 378 2.57 -23.98 12.10
C TRP A 378 1.67 -25.07 11.51
N ILE A 379 0.83 -24.72 10.54
CA ILE A 379 0.11 -25.67 9.71
C ILE A 379 0.87 -25.77 8.38
N ASP A 380 1.44 -26.95 8.10
CA ASP A 380 2.04 -27.30 6.81
C ASP A 380 1.03 -27.06 5.67
N LEU A 381 1.51 -26.74 4.46
CA LEU A 381 0.69 -26.63 3.24
C LEU A 381 -0.04 -27.93 2.87
N LYS A 382 0.24 -29.04 3.57
CA LYS A 382 -0.47 -30.32 3.49
C LYS A 382 -1.46 -30.57 4.66
N GLY A 383 -1.65 -29.60 5.55
CA GLY A 383 -2.63 -29.68 6.64
C GLY A 383 -2.19 -30.51 7.86
N ALA A 384 -0.89 -30.68 8.08
CA ALA A 384 -0.36 -31.30 9.29
C ALA A 384 0.12 -30.24 10.30
N ASP A 385 -0.19 -30.44 11.58
CA ASP A 385 0.15 -29.55 12.71
C ASP A 385 1.66 -29.53 13.07
N ALA A 386 2.52 -30.17 12.27
CA ALA A 386 3.96 -30.19 12.47
C ALA A 386 4.70 -30.33 11.14
N VAL A 387 5.79 -29.57 11.00
CA VAL A 387 6.76 -29.67 9.91
C VAL A 387 7.70 -30.84 10.22
N PRO A 388 7.82 -31.88 9.37
CA PRO A 388 8.75 -32.98 9.58
C PRO A 388 10.21 -32.50 9.68
N GLU A 389 11.04 -33.18 10.47
CA GLU A 389 12.50 -32.91 10.57
C GLU A 389 13.25 -32.97 9.21
N THR A 390 12.59 -33.47 8.17
CA THR A 390 13.11 -33.56 6.80
C THR A 390 12.78 -32.36 5.90
N VAL A 391 12.06 -31.34 6.41
CA VAL A 391 11.76 -30.12 5.65
C VAL A 391 12.83 -29.08 5.93
N HIS A 392 13.66 -28.79 4.93
CA HIS A 392 14.81 -27.88 5.08
C HIS A 392 14.45 -26.39 4.96
N HIS A 393 13.28 -26.05 4.40
CA HIS A 393 12.80 -24.68 4.30
C HIS A 393 11.27 -24.59 4.09
N VAL A 394 10.64 -23.55 4.62
CA VAL A 394 9.21 -23.24 4.44
C VAL A 394 9.08 -21.79 4.02
N ILE A 395 8.40 -21.54 2.90
CA ILE A 395 8.05 -20.19 2.46
C ILE A 395 6.53 -20.04 2.41
N LYS A 396 6.01 -19.06 3.15
CA LYS A 396 4.58 -18.74 3.17
C LYS A 396 4.37 -17.33 2.64
N ASN A 397 3.54 -17.22 1.61
CA ASN A 397 2.96 -15.95 1.21
C ASN A 397 1.91 -15.58 2.27
N ILE A 398 2.18 -14.52 3.04
CA ILE A 398 1.28 -14.07 4.09
C ILE A 398 0.28 -13.12 3.44
N GLY A 399 -0.93 -13.61 3.16
CA GLY A 399 -2.05 -12.69 2.95
C GLY A 399 -2.25 -11.85 4.22
N CYS A 400 -2.64 -10.58 4.05
CA CYS A 400 -2.68 -9.48 5.04
C CYS A 400 -3.27 -9.78 6.44
N ASN A 401 -3.89 -10.95 6.66
CA ASN A 401 -4.68 -11.30 7.85
C ASN A 401 -4.03 -12.31 8.82
N SER A 402 -2.76 -12.71 8.67
CA SER A 402 -2.25 -13.93 9.34
C SER A 402 -1.16 -13.78 10.42
N ILE A 403 -0.81 -12.57 10.87
CA ILE A 403 0.13 -12.36 12.00
C ILE A 403 -0.48 -11.50 13.11
N GLN A 404 -0.53 -12.03 14.33
CA GLN A 404 -0.82 -11.28 15.56
C GLN A 404 0.45 -11.12 16.41
N ILE A 405 0.81 -9.88 16.75
CA ILE A 405 1.94 -9.55 17.63
C ILE A 405 1.41 -9.27 19.04
N GLN A 406 1.90 -9.99 20.05
CA GLN A 406 1.66 -9.71 21.48
C GLN A 406 2.93 -9.13 22.14
N PRO A 407 2.79 -8.25 23.14
CA PRO A 407 3.92 -7.50 23.70
C PRO A 407 4.84 -8.37 24.55
N ILE A 408 6.14 -8.35 24.24
CA ILE A 408 7.19 -8.67 25.23
C ILE A 408 7.06 -7.59 26.32
N ALA A 409 7.08 -8.01 27.58
CA ALA A 409 6.76 -7.21 28.77
C ALA A 409 7.68 -5.98 28.96
N SER A 410 7.45 -4.94 28.15
CA SER A 410 7.67 -3.50 28.38
C SER A 410 7.23 -2.66 27.16
N MET A 411 6.79 -3.27 26.05
CA MET A 411 6.30 -2.55 24.86
C MET A 411 4.82 -2.17 24.98
N LYS A 412 4.55 -0.90 25.32
CA LYS A 412 3.24 -0.26 25.16
C LYS A 412 3.14 0.47 23.81
N THR A 413 3.50 -0.18 22.71
CA THR A 413 3.18 0.34 21.37
C THR A 413 3.01 -0.81 20.36
N ARG A 414 1.83 -0.90 19.74
CA ARG A 414 1.52 -1.87 18.68
C ARG A 414 2.32 -1.51 17.42
N ILE A 415 3.27 -2.35 17.01
CA ILE A 415 3.94 -2.20 15.71
C ILE A 415 3.12 -2.98 14.68
N LEU A 416 2.33 -2.26 13.88
CA LEU A 416 1.59 -2.77 12.73
C LEU A 416 2.49 -2.70 11.49
N TRP A 417 2.65 -3.82 10.80
CA TRP A 417 3.27 -3.88 9.47
C TRP A 417 2.39 -3.17 8.44
N LYS A 418 3.03 -2.53 7.45
CA LYS A 418 2.39 -1.70 6.42
C LYS A 418 2.66 -2.32 5.04
N CYS A 419 1.58 -2.52 4.27
CA CYS A 419 1.57 -2.79 2.83
C CYS A 419 2.05 -1.59 2.00
#